data_AF-A0A956S5H4-F1
#
_entry.id   AF-A0A956S5H4-F1
#
_cell.length_a   1.000
_cell.length_b   1.000
_cell.length_c   1.000
_cell.angle_alpha   90.00
_cell.angle_beta   90.00
_cell.angle_gamma   90.00
#
_symmetry.space_group_name_H-M   'P 1'
#
loop_
_entity.id
_entity.type
_entity.pdbx_description
1 polymer ?
#
loop_
_entity_poly.entity_id
_entity_poly.type
_entity_poly.pdbx_seq_one_letter_code
_entity_poly.pdbx_strand_id
1 'polypeptide(L)'
;MQQHPVRKEYGFLDYFIALLKWRKWLLINFFGVGIIAAVISLFLPKWYLSSSTLMPPQQDSGLLGLSRMISSIPMGGLGLDFLKGGDISYTYMAILQSRTVLDRLIDDFGLLDMYEFKENERDKARKAVKANLDFNLDKEGTITISVLDKDPQRAADMANALVSYLDSLNVILNVEKARNNRQFIENRFTENKLDLKKAEEGLKAFQEKYGAIALPAQAEAAIQGAAELQAQIIAEQVELGVKKKYLSASHEEVIQSQNKLNELQKRLSEMQYGVKSASTNGDAHKPDILPPLAEVPEMGLQYARLLRELEVQKTLYELLIQQYELAKIEEAKTIPTVQVLDRAIPAERKTKPKRSLIVIFAALSTTFVMILFLLLIERIRLLQAEDPDRHAKLARVLPGLKAPEDKA
;
A
#
# COMPACT_ATOMS: atom_id res chain seq x y z
N MET A 1 -1.98 -66.22 50.52
CA MET A 1 -2.57 -64.92 50.88
C MET A 1 -1.45 -63.90 50.99
N GLN A 2 -1.17 -63.15 49.92
CA GLN A 2 -0.34 -61.94 50.00
C GLN A 2 -1.30 -60.77 49.86
N GLN A 3 -1.46 -60.00 50.93
CA GLN A 3 -2.28 -58.80 50.95
C GLN A 3 -1.54 -57.72 50.15
N HIS A 4 -2.10 -57.34 49.00
CA HIS A 4 -1.67 -56.13 48.29
C HIS A 4 -1.96 -54.92 49.18
N PRO A 5 -1.00 -54.02 49.45
CA PRO A 5 -1.29 -52.79 50.17
C PRO A 5 -2.26 -51.95 49.35
N VAL A 6 -3.40 -51.64 49.95
CA VAL A 6 -4.43 -50.76 49.40
C VAL A 6 -3.77 -49.41 49.16
N ARG A 7 -3.60 -49.03 47.88
CA ARG A 7 -3.18 -47.67 47.51
C ARG A 7 -4.25 -46.72 48.03
N LYS A 8 -3.91 -45.80 48.94
CA LYS A 8 -4.80 -44.68 49.23
C LYS A 8 -4.83 -43.80 47.98
N GLU A 9 -5.96 -43.82 47.27
CA GLU A 9 -6.22 -42.81 46.24
C GLU A 9 -6.46 -41.48 46.95
N TYR A 10 -5.43 -40.64 47.00
CA TYR A 10 -5.57 -39.26 47.51
C TYR A 10 -6.55 -38.51 46.63
N GLY A 11 -7.70 -38.18 47.22
CA GLY A 11 -8.76 -37.46 46.54
C GLY A 11 -8.41 -35.97 46.40
N PHE A 12 -9.16 -35.27 45.56
CA PHE A 12 -9.10 -33.81 45.43
C PHE A 12 -9.20 -33.07 46.78
N LEU A 13 -9.91 -33.66 47.75
CA LEU A 13 -10.11 -33.11 49.09
C LEU A 13 -8.82 -33.03 49.92
N ASP A 14 -7.88 -33.97 49.78
CA ASP A 14 -6.64 -33.96 50.56
C ASP A 14 -5.71 -32.82 50.12
N TYR A 15 -5.64 -32.56 48.81
CA TYR A 15 -4.92 -31.42 48.26
C TYR A 15 -5.55 -30.08 48.69
N PHE A 16 -6.89 -30.03 48.80
CA PHE A 16 -7.60 -28.85 49.27
C PHE A 16 -7.31 -28.57 50.77
N ILE A 17 -7.25 -29.62 51.60
CA ILE A 17 -6.90 -29.50 53.02
C ILE A 17 -5.43 -29.05 53.20
N ALA A 18 -4.51 -29.60 52.40
CA ALA A 18 -3.11 -29.15 52.39
C ALA A 18 -3.01 -27.65 52.05
N LEU A 19 -3.78 -27.17 51.06
CA LEU A 19 -3.81 -25.76 50.70
C LEU A 19 -4.35 -24.87 51.84
N LEU A 20 -5.39 -25.33 52.54
CA LEU A 20 -5.97 -24.65 53.71
C LEU A 20 -4.99 -24.57 54.88
N LYS A 21 -4.15 -25.60 55.10
CA LYS A 21 -3.10 -25.61 56.14
C LYS A 21 -2.09 -24.47 55.92
N TRP A 22 -1.72 -24.21 54.66
CA TRP A 22 -0.74 -23.19 54.29
C TRP A 22 -1.35 -21.83 53.89
N ARG A 23 -2.65 -21.62 54.10
CA ARG A 23 -3.37 -20.41 53.64
C ARG A 23 -2.73 -19.09 54.09
N LYS A 24 -2.16 -19.03 55.30
CA LYS A 24 -1.50 -17.82 55.81
C LYS A 24 -0.25 -17.47 54.98
N TRP A 25 0.54 -18.48 54.62
CA TRP A 25 1.74 -18.32 53.78
C TRP A 25 1.39 -17.93 52.35
N LEU A 26 0.32 -18.49 51.80
CA LEU A 26 -0.20 -18.10 50.48
C LEU A 26 -0.69 -16.65 50.45
N LEU A 27 -1.41 -16.21 51.48
CA LEU A 27 -1.84 -14.82 51.61
C LEU A 27 -0.66 -13.87 51.79
N ILE A 28 0.31 -14.21 52.65
CA ILE A 28 1.53 -13.41 52.85
C ILE A 28 2.31 -13.30 51.53
N ASN A 29 2.44 -14.38 50.77
CA ASN A 29 3.10 -14.36 49.47
C ASN A 29 2.35 -13.47 48.47
N PHE A 30 1.03 -13.64 48.35
CA PHE A 30 0.21 -12.86 47.43
C PHE A 30 0.29 -11.36 47.70
N PHE A 31 0.11 -10.94 48.96
CA PHE A 31 0.20 -9.53 49.33
C PHE A 31 1.64 -9.01 49.31
N GLY A 32 2.62 -9.81 49.74
CA GLY A 32 4.04 -9.43 49.73
C GLY A 32 4.57 -9.18 48.31
N VAL A 33 4.32 -10.11 47.40
CA VAL A 33 4.66 -9.97 45.98
C VAL A 33 3.86 -8.83 45.35
N GLY A 34 2.58 -8.69 45.70
CA GLY A 34 1.74 -7.59 45.23
C GLY A 34 2.31 -6.22 45.60
N ILE A 35 2.76 -6.03 46.85
CA ILE A 35 3.40 -4.78 47.31
C ILE A 35 4.70 -4.53 46.57
N ILE A 36 5.57 -5.55 46.45
CA ILE A 36 6.85 -5.42 45.73
C ILE A 36 6.61 -5.05 44.26
N ALA A 37 5.68 -5.73 43.59
CA ALA A 37 5.31 -5.46 42.21
C ALA A 37 4.71 -4.05 42.06
N ALA A 38 3.90 -3.59 43.02
CA ALA A 38 3.35 -2.23 43.03
C ALA A 38 4.46 -1.18 43.14
N VAL A 39 5.41 -1.37 44.05
CA VAL A 39 6.58 -0.49 44.22
C VAL A 39 7.41 -0.43 42.94
N ILE A 40 7.79 -1.59 42.37
CA ILE A 40 8.52 -1.65 41.09
C ILE A 40 7.73 -0.96 39.97
N SER A 41 6.41 -1.15 39.94
CA SER A 41 5.55 -0.55 38.91
C SER A 41 5.48 0.99 38.98
N LEU A 42 5.73 1.58 40.16
CA LEU A 42 5.80 3.04 40.32
C LEU A 42 7.02 3.65 39.62
N PHE A 43 8.14 2.92 39.54
CA PHE A 43 9.37 3.34 38.89
C PHE A 43 9.36 3.21 37.36
N LEU A 44 8.40 2.46 36.79
CA LEU A 44 8.27 2.36 35.32
C LEU A 44 7.85 3.71 34.71
N PRO A 45 8.49 4.14 33.61
CA PRO A 45 8.17 5.40 32.93
C PRO A 45 6.72 5.38 32.42
N LYS A 46 6.05 6.52 32.54
CA LYS A 46 4.71 6.72 31.99
C LYS A 46 4.84 7.04 30.50
N TRP A 47 3.95 6.49 29.70
CA TRP A 47 3.87 6.72 28.26
C TRP A 47 2.47 7.21 27.90
N TYR A 48 2.40 8.21 27.03
CA TYR A 48 1.22 8.90 26.57
C TYR A 48 1.07 8.65 25.06
N LEU A 49 -0.16 8.44 24.61
CA LEU A 49 -0.48 8.17 23.21
C LEU A 49 -1.27 9.35 22.65
N SER A 50 -0.73 10.01 21.63
CA SER A 50 -1.43 11.06 20.89
C SER A 50 -1.64 10.61 19.46
N SER A 51 -2.81 10.90 18.89
CA SER A 51 -3.19 10.44 17.56
C SER A 51 -3.74 11.57 16.71
N SER A 52 -3.38 11.59 15.42
CA SER A 52 -3.96 12.46 14.41
C SER A 52 -4.61 11.61 13.32
N THR A 53 -5.76 12.05 12.84
CA THR A 53 -6.51 11.35 11.79
C THR A 53 -6.59 12.23 10.55
N LEU A 54 -6.29 11.63 9.41
CA LEU A 54 -6.34 12.27 8.10
C LEU A 54 -7.17 11.44 7.13
N MET A 55 -7.80 12.13 6.19
CA MET A 55 -8.50 11.51 5.07
C MET A 55 -7.70 11.80 3.79
N PRO A 56 -7.32 10.74 3.03
CA PRO A 56 -6.83 10.93 1.68
C PRO A 56 -7.85 11.72 0.85
N PRO A 57 -7.41 12.57 -0.07
CA PRO A 57 -8.32 13.38 -0.84
C PRO A 57 -9.16 12.41 -1.68
N GLN A 58 -10.48 12.51 -1.57
CA GLN A 58 -11.34 11.86 -2.54
C GLN A 58 -11.02 12.51 -3.88
N GLN A 59 -10.56 11.69 -4.83
CA GLN A 59 -10.31 12.16 -6.17
C GLN A 59 -11.67 12.50 -6.75
N ASP A 60 -12.08 13.77 -6.63
CA ASP A 60 -13.15 14.32 -7.44
C ASP A 60 -12.81 13.94 -8.86
N SER A 61 -13.58 12.99 -9.36
CA SER A 61 -13.31 12.33 -10.63
C SER A 61 -13.61 13.36 -11.71
N GLY A 62 -12.66 14.26 -11.95
CA GLY A 62 -12.66 15.24 -13.05
C GLY A 62 -12.75 14.58 -14.42
N LEU A 63 -12.64 13.25 -14.44
CA LEU A 63 -13.04 12.35 -15.51
C LEU A 63 -14.55 12.39 -15.84
N LEU A 64 -15.41 13.07 -15.06
CA LEU A 64 -16.83 13.27 -15.38
C LEU A 64 -17.05 14.08 -16.68
N GLY A 65 -16.07 14.90 -17.10
CA GLY A 65 -16.14 15.66 -18.36
C GLY A 65 -15.76 14.83 -19.59
N LEU A 66 -14.68 14.04 -19.50
CA LEU A 66 -14.20 13.18 -20.58
C LEU A 66 -15.03 11.89 -20.72
N SER A 67 -15.54 11.34 -19.62
CA SER A 67 -16.45 10.17 -19.65
C SER A 67 -17.78 10.50 -20.32
N ARG A 68 -18.28 11.74 -20.22
CA ARG A 68 -19.46 12.18 -21.01
C ARG A 68 -19.18 12.25 -22.51
N MET A 69 -17.98 12.70 -22.90
CA MET A 69 -17.55 12.73 -24.31
C MET A 69 -17.27 11.34 -24.87
N ILE A 70 -16.88 10.38 -24.03
CA ILE A 70 -16.69 8.96 -24.41
C ILE A 70 -18.03 8.20 -24.38
N SER A 71 -18.98 8.59 -23.52
CA SER A 71 -20.32 7.99 -23.44
C SER A 71 -21.21 8.24 -24.66
N SER A 72 -20.86 9.18 -25.55
CA SER A 72 -21.52 9.32 -26.85
C SER A 72 -21.12 8.25 -27.86
N ILE A 73 -20.20 7.35 -27.50
CA ILE A 73 -19.87 6.14 -28.27
C ILE A 73 -20.74 4.99 -27.72
N PRO A 74 -21.62 4.38 -28.52
CA PRO A 74 -22.50 3.31 -28.07
C PRO A 74 -21.70 2.01 -27.93
N MET A 75 -20.94 1.87 -26.85
CA MET A 75 -20.36 0.60 -26.40
C MET A 75 -21.07 0.19 -25.12
N GLY A 76 -22.04 -0.72 -25.27
CA GLY A 76 -22.85 -1.22 -24.17
C GLY A 76 -22.04 -1.94 -23.09
N GLY A 77 -22.32 -1.60 -21.83
CA GLY A 77 -22.44 -2.57 -20.75
C GLY A 77 -21.19 -3.19 -20.13
N LEU A 78 -19.98 -2.66 -20.35
CA LEU A 78 -18.76 -3.23 -19.75
C LEU A 78 -18.02 -2.21 -18.87
N GLY A 79 -17.99 -2.46 -17.56
CA GLY A 79 -16.94 -1.94 -16.68
C GLY A 79 -17.32 -1.03 -15.51
N LEU A 80 -18.46 -1.24 -14.82
CA LEU A 80 -18.78 -0.45 -13.61
C LEU A 80 -18.04 -0.88 -12.33
N ASP A 81 -17.39 -2.05 -12.32
CA ASP A 81 -16.60 -2.55 -11.17
C ASP A 81 -15.15 -2.01 -11.15
N PHE A 82 -14.79 -1.21 -12.17
CA PHE A 82 -13.45 -0.69 -12.49
C PHE A 82 -13.05 0.59 -11.70
N LEU A 83 -13.92 1.16 -10.86
CA LEU A 83 -13.64 2.42 -10.14
C LEU A 83 -12.80 2.26 -8.85
N LYS A 84 -12.33 1.05 -8.52
CA LYS A 84 -11.44 0.84 -7.36
C LYS A 84 -9.97 0.87 -7.79
N GLY A 85 -9.50 2.07 -8.14
CA GLY A 85 -8.08 2.36 -8.31
C GLY A 85 -7.29 1.98 -7.04
N GLY A 86 -6.02 1.61 -7.20
CA GLY A 86 -5.13 1.28 -6.10
C GLY A 86 -5.21 2.33 -4.99
N ASP A 87 -5.50 1.89 -3.77
CA ASP A 87 -5.90 2.77 -2.68
C ASP A 87 -4.80 3.79 -2.36
N ILE A 88 -5.07 5.07 -2.59
CA ILE A 88 -4.19 6.21 -2.24
C ILE A 88 -3.74 6.09 -0.77
N SER A 89 -4.58 5.50 0.07
CA SER A 89 -4.29 5.18 1.46
C SER A 89 -3.02 4.35 1.64
N TYR A 90 -2.81 3.31 0.82
CA TYR A 90 -1.58 2.49 0.91
C TYR A 90 -0.33 3.27 0.49
N THR A 91 -0.45 4.18 -0.48
CA THR A 91 0.66 5.06 -0.87
C THR A 91 1.05 5.97 0.30
N TYR A 92 0.06 6.53 1.01
CA TYR A 92 0.30 7.37 2.18
C TYR A 92 0.92 6.57 3.33
N MET A 93 0.46 5.34 3.58
CA MET A 93 1.09 4.44 4.55
C MET A 93 2.55 4.15 4.19
N ALA A 94 2.84 3.90 2.92
CA ALA A 94 4.20 3.66 2.46
C ALA A 94 5.10 4.90 2.64
N ILE A 95 4.58 6.10 2.38
CA ILE A 95 5.29 7.37 2.63
C ILE A 95 5.59 7.54 4.12
N LEU A 96 4.58 7.37 4.99
CA LEU A 96 4.72 7.52 6.44
C LEU A 96 5.76 6.55 7.04
N GLN A 97 5.85 5.33 6.49
CA GLN A 97 6.82 4.32 6.92
C GLN A 97 8.19 4.44 6.23
N SER A 98 8.36 5.39 5.32
CA SER A 98 9.59 5.56 4.55
C SER A 98 10.74 6.04 5.44
N ARG A 99 11.98 5.72 5.03
CA ARG A 99 13.19 6.16 5.73
C ARG A 99 13.28 7.69 5.79
N THR A 100 12.94 8.36 4.70
CA THR A 100 12.98 9.83 4.59
C THR A 100 12.09 10.51 5.63
N VAL A 101 10.87 10.00 5.85
CA VAL A 101 9.95 10.57 6.85
C VAL A 101 10.43 10.27 8.27
N LEU A 102 10.89 9.04 8.53
CA LEU A 102 11.39 8.66 9.85
C LEU A 102 12.68 9.41 10.22
N ASP A 103 13.61 9.58 9.29
CA ASP A 103 14.86 10.32 9.51
C ASP A 103 14.58 11.80 9.78
N ARG A 104 13.65 12.40 9.03
CA ARG A 104 13.21 13.77 9.29
C ARG A 104 12.57 13.94 10.67
N LEU A 105 11.73 12.99 11.09
CA LEU A 105 11.16 13.00 12.44
C LEU A 105 12.25 12.87 13.52
N ILE A 106 13.25 12.02 13.28
CA ILE A 106 14.39 11.85 14.20
C ILE A 106 15.17 13.16 14.35
N ASP A 107 15.46 13.82 13.23
CA ASP A 107 16.27 15.04 13.21
C ASP A 107 15.50 16.23 13.82
N ASP A 108 14.24 16.46 13.43
CA ASP A 108 13.42 17.60 13.88
C ASP A 108 13.12 17.55 15.40
N PHE A 109 13.03 16.34 15.98
CA PHE A 109 12.76 16.16 17.41
C PHE A 109 14.00 15.77 18.23
N GLY A 110 15.20 15.74 17.62
CA GLY A 110 16.45 15.40 18.32
C GLY A 110 16.42 14.01 18.97
N LEU A 111 15.79 13.03 18.33
CA LEU A 111 15.53 11.71 18.93
C LEU A 111 16.80 10.86 19.07
N LEU A 112 17.86 11.17 18.32
CA LEU A 112 19.17 10.51 18.47
C LEU A 112 19.74 10.75 19.86
N ASP A 113 19.83 12.02 20.27
CA ASP A 113 20.35 12.39 21.58
C ASP A 113 19.44 11.89 22.70
N MET A 114 18.11 11.97 22.51
CA MET A 114 17.13 11.54 23.49
C MET A 114 17.20 10.04 23.80
N TYR A 115 17.50 9.22 22.78
CA TYR A 115 17.65 7.77 22.93
C TYR A 115 19.11 7.34 23.13
N GLU A 116 20.03 8.29 23.31
CA GLU A 116 21.46 8.05 23.52
C GLU A 116 22.11 7.24 22.38
N PHE A 117 21.61 7.40 21.14
CA PHE A 117 22.19 6.79 19.96
C PHE A 117 23.26 7.68 19.34
N LYS A 118 24.32 7.05 18.81
CA LYS A 118 25.33 7.76 18.02
C LYS A 118 24.83 8.06 16.61
N GLU A 119 25.46 9.04 15.95
CA GLU A 119 25.12 9.43 14.56
C GLU A 119 25.19 8.27 13.55
N ASN A 120 26.12 7.32 13.76
CA ASN A 120 26.26 6.13 12.93
C ASN A 120 25.24 5.02 13.25
N GLU A 121 24.38 5.20 14.24
CA GLU A 121 23.39 4.22 14.69
C GLU A 121 21.96 4.56 14.25
N ARG A 122 21.79 5.39 13.20
CA ARG A 122 20.49 5.79 12.66
C ARG A 122 19.53 4.61 12.37
N ASP A 123 20.04 3.46 11.94
CA ASP A 123 19.21 2.26 11.76
C ASP A 123 18.55 1.77 13.06
N LYS A 124 19.26 1.85 14.19
CA LYS A 124 18.72 1.50 15.51
C LYS A 124 17.70 2.54 15.95
N ALA A 125 18.01 3.82 15.73
CA ALA A 125 17.11 4.93 16.03
C ALA A 125 15.78 4.78 15.27
N ARG A 126 15.82 4.52 13.96
CA ARG A 126 14.63 4.26 13.14
C ARG A 126 13.79 3.10 13.68
N LYS A 127 14.42 1.99 14.07
CA LYS A 127 13.70 0.85 14.67
C LYS A 127 13.03 1.21 15.99
N ALA A 128 13.73 1.96 16.85
CA ALA A 128 13.21 2.41 18.13
C ALA A 128 12.02 3.38 17.96
N VAL A 129 12.15 4.36 17.07
CA VAL A 129 11.07 5.29 16.71
C VAL A 129 9.89 4.53 16.13
N LYS A 130 10.12 3.66 15.14
CA LYS A 130 9.05 2.89 14.49
C LYS A 130 8.27 2.01 15.47
N ALA A 131 8.90 1.50 16.54
CA ALA A 131 8.20 0.73 17.57
C ALA A 131 7.22 1.55 18.42
N ASN A 132 7.38 2.87 18.44
CA ASN A 132 6.52 3.82 19.15
C ASN A 132 5.53 4.53 18.21
N LEU A 133 5.54 4.21 16.92
CA LEU A 133 4.61 4.71 15.92
C LEU A 133 3.64 3.59 15.53
N ASP A 134 2.37 3.94 15.38
CA ASP A 134 1.34 3.05 14.87
C ASP A 134 0.53 3.75 13.78
N PHE A 135 0.36 3.09 12.65
CA PHE A 135 -0.33 3.63 11.48
C PHE A 135 -1.46 2.68 11.11
N ASN A 136 -2.70 3.13 11.30
CA ASN A 136 -3.88 2.32 11.03
C ASN A 136 -4.69 2.90 9.86
N LEU A 137 -5.15 2.02 8.98
CA LEU A 137 -6.15 2.32 7.96
C LEU A 137 -7.50 1.81 8.45
N ASP A 138 -8.41 2.74 8.73
CA ASP A 138 -9.75 2.43 9.18
C ASP A 138 -10.62 1.97 7.99
N LYS A 139 -11.70 1.23 8.27
CA LYS A 139 -12.61 0.71 7.24
C LYS A 139 -13.29 1.80 6.42
N GLU A 140 -13.34 3.02 6.95
CA GLU A 140 -13.92 4.21 6.32
C GLU A 140 -12.92 4.93 5.40
N GLY A 141 -11.67 4.43 5.29
CA GLY A 141 -10.63 5.01 4.44
C GLY A 141 -9.81 6.12 5.10
N THR A 142 -10.00 6.37 6.40
CA THR A 142 -9.17 7.30 7.18
C THR A 142 -7.86 6.65 7.62
N ILE A 143 -6.80 7.45 7.68
CA ILE A 143 -5.51 7.03 8.22
C ILE A 143 -5.34 7.67 9.59
N THR A 144 -5.15 6.83 10.60
CA THR A 144 -4.87 7.27 11.96
C THR A 144 -3.38 7.05 12.28
N ILE A 145 -2.68 8.15 12.57
CA ILE A 145 -1.28 8.18 12.97
C ILE A 145 -1.23 8.33 14.49
N SER A 146 -0.70 7.32 15.17
CA SER A 146 -0.57 7.32 16.64
C SER A 146 0.89 7.30 17.05
N VAL A 147 1.25 8.16 18.01
CA VAL A 147 2.61 8.31 18.52
C VAL A 147 2.62 8.10 20.03
N LEU A 148 3.51 7.22 20.48
CA LEU A 148 3.71 6.93 21.90
C LEU A 148 5.01 7.60 22.40
N ASP A 149 4.89 8.48 23.39
CA ASP A 149 6.05 9.15 23.99
C ASP A 149 5.89 9.30 25.52
N LYS A 150 7.01 9.54 26.22
CA LYS A 150 7.01 9.87 27.66
C LYS A 150 6.45 11.26 27.96
N ASP A 151 6.53 12.18 27.01
CA ASP A 151 5.99 13.54 27.09
C ASP A 151 4.71 13.65 26.23
N PRO A 152 3.55 13.98 26.82
CA PRO A 152 2.29 14.10 26.07
C PRO A 152 2.31 15.21 25.02
N GLN A 153 3.06 16.29 25.24
CA GLN A 153 3.16 17.39 24.27
C GLN A 153 3.97 16.93 23.05
N ARG A 154 5.16 16.37 23.28
CA ARG A 154 6.00 15.82 22.20
C ARG A 154 5.27 14.73 21.41
N ALA A 155 4.50 13.86 22.06
CA ALA A 155 3.67 12.87 21.36
C ALA A 155 2.69 13.51 20.36
N ALA A 156 2.00 14.58 20.79
CA ALA A 156 1.07 15.30 19.92
C ALA A 156 1.79 16.05 18.79
N ASP A 157 2.90 16.71 19.11
CA ASP A 157 3.70 17.45 18.13
C ASP A 157 4.28 16.52 17.07
N MET A 158 4.81 15.35 17.47
CA MET A 158 5.30 14.32 16.53
C MET A 158 4.19 13.78 15.62
N ALA A 159 2.99 13.53 16.16
CA ALA A 159 1.86 13.06 15.36
C ALA A 159 1.44 14.10 14.32
N ASN A 160 1.34 15.38 14.71
CA ASN A 160 1.03 16.49 13.80
C ASN A 160 2.17 16.76 12.78
N ALA A 161 3.42 16.57 13.18
CA ALA A 161 4.58 16.71 12.31
C ALA A 161 4.59 15.63 11.22
N LEU A 162 4.27 14.37 11.57
CA LEU A 162 4.16 13.27 10.60
C LEU A 162 3.12 13.56 9.51
N VAL A 163 1.97 14.15 9.86
CA VAL A 163 0.97 14.62 8.89
C VAL A 163 1.56 15.65 7.94
N SER A 164 2.29 16.63 8.50
CA SER A 164 2.93 17.69 7.71
C SER A 164 4.03 17.16 6.80
N TYR A 165 4.81 16.17 7.27
CA TYR A 165 5.83 15.52 6.45
C TYR A 165 5.22 14.72 5.32
N LEU A 166 4.14 13.98 5.59
CA LEU A 166 3.38 13.26 4.57
C LEU A 166 2.89 14.21 3.48
N ASP A 167 2.22 15.31 3.86
CA ASP A 167 1.72 16.29 2.90
C ASP A 167 2.86 16.89 2.07
N SER A 168 3.94 17.34 2.73
CA SER A 168 5.10 17.92 2.03
C SER A 168 5.76 16.95 1.04
N LEU A 169 5.99 15.69 1.45
CA LEU A 169 6.62 14.70 0.58
C LEU A 169 5.69 14.32 -0.57
N ASN A 170 4.39 14.20 -0.29
CA ASN A 170 3.42 13.84 -1.30
C ASN A 170 3.24 14.96 -2.34
N VAL A 171 3.25 16.24 -1.93
CA VAL A 171 3.28 17.39 -2.85
C VAL A 171 4.51 17.34 -3.73
N ILE A 172 5.71 17.11 -3.15
CA ILE A 172 6.96 16.98 -3.91
C ILE A 172 6.86 15.87 -4.95
N LEU A 173 6.41 14.68 -4.53
CA LEU A 173 6.27 13.52 -5.43
C LEU A 173 5.25 13.77 -6.55
N ASN A 174 4.14 14.46 -6.27
CA ASN A 174 3.14 14.77 -7.28
C ASN A 174 3.63 15.83 -8.27
N VAL A 175 4.32 16.88 -7.80
CA VAL A 175 4.94 17.88 -8.67
C VAL A 175 6.01 17.22 -9.55
N GLU A 176 6.82 16.32 -8.98
CA GLU A 176 7.84 15.59 -9.75
C GLU A 176 7.20 14.68 -10.82
N LYS A 177 6.13 13.95 -10.48
CA LYS A 177 5.38 13.14 -11.45
C LYS A 177 4.78 14.00 -12.57
N ALA A 178 4.13 15.11 -12.23
CA ALA A 178 3.52 16.02 -13.18
C ALA A 178 4.58 16.65 -14.11
N ARG A 179 5.71 17.10 -13.56
CA ARG A 179 6.85 17.59 -14.34
C ARG A 179 7.37 16.55 -15.32
N ASN A 180 7.59 15.32 -14.84
CA ASN A 180 8.08 14.23 -15.67
C ASN A 180 7.09 13.85 -16.78
N ASN A 181 5.78 13.95 -16.52
CA ASN A 181 4.73 13.76 -17.52
C ASN A 181 4.75 14.88 -18.58
N ARG A 182 4.80 16.15 -18.14
CA ARG A 182 4.91 17.31 -19.02
C ARG A 182 6.13 17.20 -19.93
N GLN A 183 7.30 16.88 -19.39
CA GLN A 183 8.54 16.70 -20.18
C GLN A 183 8.42 15.58 -21.20
N PHE A 184 7.75 14.47 -20.86
CA PHE A 184 7.53 13.38 -21.80
C PHE A 184 6.65 13.83 -22.97
N ILE A 185 5.53 14.49 -22.69
CA ILE A 185 4.62 15.02 -23.72
C ILE A 185 5.31 16.11 -24.55
N GLU A 186 6.09 16.99 -23.93
CA GLU A 186 6.87 18.04 -24.60
C GLU A 186 7.84 17.47 -25.64
N ASN A 187 8.56 16.41 -25.30
CA ASN A 187 9.47 15.74 -26.21
C ASN A 187 8.71 15.16 -27.41
N ARG A 188 7.60 14.45 -27.17
CA ARG A 188 6.75 13.88 -28.23
C ARG A 188 6.13 14.96 -29.12
N PHE A 189 5.71 16.07 -28.52
CA PHE A 189 5.17 17.22 -29.25
C PHE A 189 6.23 17.87 -30.14
N THR A 190 7.47 18.02 -29.64
CA THR A 190 8.57 18.59 -30.41
C THR A 190 8.98 17.69 -31.58
N GLU A 191 9.02 16.38 -31.37
CA GLU A 191 9.25 15.38 -32.42
C GLU A 191 8.16 15.47 -33.50
N ASN A 192 6.88 15.41 -33.11
CA ASN A 192 5.77 15.50 -34.04
C ASN A 192 5.75 16.82 -34.82
N LYS A 193 6.13 17.96 -34.20
CA LYS A 193 6.25 19.23 -34.92
C LYS A 193 7.26 19.17 -36.07
N LEU A 194 8.37 18.45 -35.90
CA LEU A 194 9.35 18.24 -36.96
C LEU A 194 8.82 17.29 -38.03
N ASP A 195 8.14 16.22 -37.64
CA ASP A 195 7.62 15.23 -38.58
C ASP A 195 6.41 15.77 -39.38
N LEU A 196 5.56 16.59 -38.76
CA LEU A 196 4.51 17.34 -39.44
C LEU A 196 5.10 18.25 -40.52
N LYS A 197 6.14 19.02 -40.18
CA LYS A 197 6.83 19.87 -41.16
C LYS A 197 7.40 19.06 -42.33
N LYS A 198 8.01 17.90 -42.08
CA LYS A 198 8.52 17.01 -43.14
C LYS A 198 7.37 16.47 -44.01
N ALA A 199 6.24 16.12 -43.42
CA ALA A 199 5.07 15.64 -44.16
C ALA A 199 4.46 16.75 -45.04
N GLU A 200 4.35 17.97 -44.51
CA GLU A 200 3.92 19.17 -45.26
C GLU A 200 4.86 19.45 -46.44
N GLU A 201 6.17 19.47 -46.21
CA GLU A 201 7.18 19.69 -47.25
C GLU A 201 7.16 18.58 -48.30
N GLY A 202 6.98 17.32 -47.88
CA GLY A 202 6.89 16.17 -48.78
C GLY A 202 5.65 16.22 -49.68
N LEU A 203 4.49 16.55 -49.12
CA LEU A 203 3.25 16.72 -49.89
C LEU A 203 3.37 17.91 -50.86
N LYS A 204 3.91 19.04 -50.39
CA LYS A 204 4.14 20.23 -51.21
C LYS A 204 5.07 19.91 -52.39
N ALA A 205 6.22 19.27 -52.16
CA ALA A 205 7.17 18.92 -53.22
C ALA A 205 6.55 17.98 -54.27
N PHE A 206 5.67 17.07 -53.84
CA PHE A 206 4.93 16.19 -54.75
C PHE A 206 3.94 16.98 -55.61
N GLN A 207 3.17 17.89 -55.00
CA GLN A 207 2.21 18.76 -55.71
C GLN A 207 2.91 19.72 -56.68
N GLU A 208 4.07 20.26 -56.35
CA GLU A 208 4.85 21.13 -57.24
C GLU A 208 5.37 20.37 -58.47
N LYS A 209 5.77 19.11 -58.30
CA LYS A 209 6.35 18.29 -59.38
C LYS A 209 5.29 17.69 -60.31
N TYR A 210 4.14 17.29 -59.78
CA TYR A 210 3.13 16.50 -60.51
C TYR A 210 1.76 17.20 -60.64
N GLY A 211 1.58 18.37 -60.03
CA GLY A 211 0.33 19.11 -60.00
C GLY A 211 -0.62 18.66 -58.88
N ALA A 212 -1.74 19.36 -58.75
CA ALA A 212 -2.80 19.01 -57.80
C ALA A 212 -3.58 17.78 -58.30
N ILE A 213 -3.61 16.72 -57.50
CA ILE A 213 -4.39 15.50 -57.79
C ILE A 213 -5.65 15.52 -56.94
N ALA A 214 -6.82 15.46 -57.58
CA ALA A 214 -8.10 15.34 -56.87
C ALA A 214 -8.31 13.88 -56.45
N LEU A 215 -8.54 13.65 -55.15
CA LEU A 215 -8.97 12.35 -54.63
C LEU A 215 -10.50 12.24 -54.69
N PRO A 216 -11.06 11.04 -54.93
CA PRO A 216 -12.48 10.81 -54.73
C PRO A 216 -12.85 11.05 -53.26
N ALA A 217 -14.05 11.60 -53.00
CA ALA A 217 -14.52 11.90 -51.64
C ALA A 217 -14.49 10.66 -50.71
N GLN A 218 -14.68 9.46 -51.26
CA GLN A 218 -14.58 8.18 -50.53
C GLN A 218 -13.15 7.90 -50.04
N ALA A 219 -12.13 8.25 -50.83
CA ALA A 219 -10.73 8.07 -50.46
C ALA A 219 -10.30 9.08 -49.39
N GLU A 220 -10.76 10.33 -49.49
CA GLU A 220 -10.54 11.34 -48.46
C GLU A 220 -11.18 10.93 -47.13
N ALA A 221 -12.44 10.48 -47.13
CA ALA A 221 -13.11 10.00 -45.93
C ALA A 221 -12.41 8.78 -45.29
N ALA A 222 -11.90 7.86 -46.12
CA ALA A 222 -11.13 6.71 -45.65
C ALA A 222 -9.77 7.12 -45.02
N ILE A 223 -9.08 8.09 -45.62
CA ILE A 223 -7.84 8.64 -45.10
C ILE A 223 -8.09 9.33 -43.75
N GLN A 224 -9.17 10.12 -43.65
CA GLN A 224 -9.55 10.79 -42.42
C GLN A 224 -9.90 9.80 -41.30
N GLY A 225 -10.72 8.78 -41.58
CA GLY A 225 -11.03 7.72 -40.62
C GLY A 225 -9.79 6.93 -40.17
N ALA A 226 -8.84 6.68 -41.08
CA ALA A 226 -7.56 6.05 -40.74
C ALA A 226 -6.67 6.97 -39.88
N ALA A 227 -6.68 8.27 -40.14
CA ALA A 227 -5.94 9.27 -39.36
C ALA A 227 -6.50 9.39 -37.93
N GLU A 228 -7.82 9.40 -37.77
CA GLU A 228 -8.48 9.40 -36.46
C GLU A 228 -8.14 8.15 -35.64
N LEU A 229 -8.18 6.97 -36.26
CA LEU A 229 -7.85 5.72 -35.59
C LEU A 229 -6.36 5.65 -35.23
N GLN A 230 -5.49 6.14 -36.11
CA GLN A 230 -4.07 6.29 -35.83
C GLN A 230 -3.83 7.27 -34.66
N ALA A 231 -4.57 8.37 -34.59
CA ALA A 231 -4.51 9.31 -33.47
C ALA A 231 -4.94 8.64 -32.14
N GLN A 232 -5.99 7.82 -32.15
CA GLN A 232 -6.38 7.03 -30.96
C GLN A 232 -5.29 6.03 -30.54
N ILE A 233 -4.66 5.34 -31.50
CA ILE A 233 -3.53 4.43 -31.21
C ILE A 233 -2.39 5.20 -30.56
N ILE A 234 -2.06 6.38 -31.08
CA ILE A 234 -0.94 7.17 -30.56
C ILE A 234 -1.29 7.75 -29.19
N ALA A 235 -2.53 8.22 -28.98
CA ALA A 235 -3.01 8.63 -27.66
C ALA A 235 -2.80 7.51 -26.63
N GLU A 236 -3.23 6.28 -26.98
CA GLU A 236 -3.06 5.11 -26.12
C GLU A 236 -1.58 4.72 -25.95
N GLN A 237 -0.74 4.89 -26.97
CA GLN A 237 0.72 4.66 -26.86
C GLN A 237 1.38 5.65 -25.90
N VAL A 238 1.00 6.92 -25.95
CA VAL A 238 1.49 7.96 -25.04
C VAL A 238 1.06 7.62 -23.62
N GLU A 239 -0.22 7.30 -23.41
CA GLU A 239 -0.77 6.90 -22.11
C GLU A 239 -0.05 5.65 -21.56
N LEU A 240 0.12 4.61 -22.38
CA LEU A 240 0.84 3.40 -22.03
C LEU A 240 2.32 3.68 -21.73
N GLY A 241 2.97 4.58 -22.48
CA GLY A 241 4.35 5.00 -22.27
C GLY A 241 4.54 5.69 -20.92
N VAL A 242 3.61 6.57 -20.55
CA VAL A 242 3.55 7.19 -19.22
C VAL A 242 3.35 6.12 -18.15
N LYS A 243 2.38 5.20 -18.31
CA LYS A 243 2.12 4.10 -17.36
C LYS A 243 3.34 3.21 -17.15
N LYS A 244 4.02 2.79 -18.22
CA LYS A 244 5.23 1.94 -18.15
C LYS A 244 6.41 2.61 -17.45
N LYS A 245 6.44 3.94 -17.35
CA LYS A 245 7.49 4.68 -16.62
C LYS A 245 7.33 4.59 -15.10
N TYR A 246 6.11 4.36 -14.60
CA TYR A 246 5.80 4.39 -13.17
C TYR A 246 5.25 3.07 -12.61
N LEU A 247 4.68 2.23 -13.47
CA LEU A 247 4.05 0.95 -13.10
C LEU A 247 4.86 -0.21 -13.66
N SER A 248 4.83 -1.37 -12.98
CA SER A 248 5.45 -2.58 -13.49
C SER A 248 4.74 -3.09 -14.74
N ALA A 249 5.46 -3.81 -15.60
CA ALA A 249 4.87 -4.42 -16.80
C ALA A 249 3.74 -5.43 -16.48
N SER A 250 3.70 -5.95 -15.26
CA SER A 250 2.67 -6.85 -14.74
C SER A 250 1.48 -6.13 -14.09
N HIS A 251 1.52 -4.81 -13.98
CA HIS A 251 0.43 -4.03 -13.38
C HIS A 251 -0.80 -4.09 -14.30
N GLU A 252 -1.99 -4.27 -13.72
CA GLU A 252 -3.23 -4.48 -14.47
C GLU A 252 -3.52 -3.36 -15.48
N GLU A 253 -3.36 -2.10 -15.07
CA GLU A 253 -3.52 -0.93 -15.95
C GLU A 253 -2.63 -0.95 -17.19
N VAL A 254 -1.41 -1.50 -17.08
CA VAL A 254 -0.47 -1.62 -18.21
C VAL A 254 -0.98 -2.69 -19.18
N ILE A 255 -1.48 -3.82 -18.66
CA ILE A 255 -2.05 -4.91 -19.46
C ILE A 255 -3.31 -4.44 -20.19
N GLN A 256 -4.20 -3.70 -19.51
CA GLN A 256 -5.42 -3.18 -20.10
C GLN A 256 -5.13 -2.19 -21.24
N SER A 257 -4.24 -1.22 -21.02
CA SER A 257 -3.83 -0.30 -22.09
C SER A 257 -3.14 -1.02 -23.24
N GLN A 258 -2.34 -2.06 -22.96
CA GLN A 258 -1.74 -2.88 -24.00
C GLN A 258 -2.80 -3.64 -24.82
N ASN A 259 -3.83 -4.20 -24.18
CA ASN A 259 -4.93 -4.89 -24.87
C ASN A 259 -5.74 -3.93 -25.74
N LYS A 260 -6.07 -2.74 -25.21
CA LYS A 260 -6.78 -1.69 -25.96
C LYS A 260 -5.97 -1.23 -27.17
N LEU A 261 -4.67 -1.02 -27.00
CA LEU A 261 -3.76 -0.68 -28.09
C LEU A 261 -3.73 -1.77 -29.17
N ASN A 262 -3.66 -3.04 -28.78
CA ASN A 262 -3.70 -4.16 -29.72
C ASN A 262 -5.04 -4.21 -30.49
N GLU A 263 -6.16 -3.90 -29.83
CA GLU A 263 -7.47 -3.83 -30.47
C GLU A 263 -7.56 -2.69 -31.48
N LEU A 264 -7.09 -1.48 -31.12
CA LEU A 264 -7.06 -0.33 -32.03
C LEU A 264 -6.17 -0.60 -33.25
N GLN A 265 -4.99 -1.20 -33.04
CA GLN A 265 -4.10 -1.63 -34.12
C GLN A 265 -4.78 -2.65 -35.04
N LYS A 266 -5.53 -3.60 -34.48
CA LYS A 266 -6.31 -4.57 -35.26
C LYS A 266 -7.35 -3.87 -36.12
N ARG A 267 -8.14 -2.95 -35.57
CA ARG A 267 -9.13 -2.15 -36.32
C ARG A 267 -8.48 -1.37 -37.47
N LEU A 268 -7.28 -0.81 -37.26
CA LEU A 268 -6.55 -0.09 -38.29
C LEU A 268 -6.09 -1.03 -39.41
N SER A 269 -5.62 -2.22 -39.05
CA SER A 269 -5.22 -3.23 -40.04
C SER A 269 -6.41 -3.74 -40.86
N GLU A 270 -7.57 -3.92 -40.24
CA GLU A 270 -8.82 -4.30 -40.90
C GLU A 270 -9.30 -3.22 -41.86
N MET A 271 -9.12 -1.94 -41.50
CA MET A 271 -9.39 -0.81 -42.38
C MET A 271 -8.37 -0.72 -43.54
N GLN A 272 -7.08 -0.96 -43.31
CA GLN A 272 -6.06 -0.81 -44.36
C GLN A 272 -6.06 -1.94 -45.41
N TYR A 273 -6.39 -3.17 -45.00
CA TYR A 273 -6.26 -4.36 -45.84
C TYR A 273 -7.58 -5.07 -46.12
N GLY A 274 -8.69 -4.54 -45.61
CA GLY A 274 -9.96 -5.25 -45.54
C GLY A 274 -9.89 -6.40 -44.53
N VAL A 275 -11.06 -6.89 -44.10
CA VAL A 275 -11.14 -8.08 -43.26
C VAL A 275 -10.62 -9.27 -44.05
N LYS A 276 -9.36 -9.68 -43.83
CA LYS A 276 -8.88 -11.02 -44.17
C LYS A 276 -9.52 -12.03 -43.22
N SER A 277 -10.85 -12.16 -43.29
CA SER A 277 -11.48 -13.38 -42.82
C SER A 277 -10.97 -14.46 -43.74
N ALA A 278 -10.20 -15.39 -43.18
CA ALA A 278 -10.06 -16.73 -43.72
C ALA A 278 -11.48 -17.31 -43.85
N SER A 279 -12.15 -17.01 -44.95
CA SER A 279 -13.45 -17.59 -45.28
C SER A 279 -13.17 -18.94 -45.92
N THR A 280 -13.08 -19.93 -45.05
CA THR A 280 -13.39 -21.31 -45.43
C THR A 280 -14.87 -21.34 -45.80
N ASN A 281 -15.14 -21.37 -47.11
CA ASN A 281 -16.38 -21.76 -47.78
C ASN A 281 -17.69 -21.00 -47.45
N GLY A 282 -18.31 -20.46 -48.52
CA GLY A 282 -19.76 -20.29 -48.61
C GLY A 282 -20.27 -18.86 -48.50
N ASP A 283 -20.52 -18.26 -49.66
CA ASP A 283 -21.58 -17.28 -49.98
C ASP A 283 -22.11 -16.39 -48.86
N ALA A 284 -21.61 -15.16 -48.81
CA ALA A 284 -22.42 -13.97 -48.51
C ALA A 284 -21.63 -12.73 -48.92
N HIS A 285 -22.18 -11.94 -49.85
CA HIS A 285 -21.77 -10.58 -50.13
C HIS A 285 -21.64 -9.79 -48.81
N LYS A 286 -20.39 -9.55 -48.38
CA LYS A 286 -20.09 -8.50 -47.42
C LYS A 286 -19.63 -7.29 -48.26
N PRO A 287 -20.15 -6.09 -48.01
CA PRO A 287 -19.72 -4.92 -48.75
C PRO A 287 -18.23 -4.72 -48.48
N ASP A 288 -17.42 -4.69 -49.54
CA ASP A 288 -16.05 -4.20 -49.48
C ASP A 288 -16.12 -2.78 -48.93
N ILE A 289 -15.75 -2.58 -47.66
CA ILE A 289 -15.84 -1.27 -47.00
C ILE A 289 -14.80 -0.27 -47.55
N LEU A 290 -13.92 -0.70 -48.46
CA LEU A 290 -13.10 0.19 -49.28
C LEU A 290 -13.03 -0.38 -50.71
N PRO A 291 -13.26 0.43 -51.77
CA PRO A 291 -12.88 -0.01 -53.09
C PRO A 291 -11.38 -0.33 -53.08
N PRO A 292 -10.92 -1.32 -53.87
CA PRO A 292 -9.50 -1.58 -54.01
C PRO A 292 -8.82 -0.27 -54.36
N LEU A 293 -7.85 0.17 -53.54
CA LEU A 293 -6.87 1.18 -53.93
C LEU A 293 -6.20 0.83 -55.28
N ALA A 294 -6.42 -0.38 -55.81
CA ALA A 294 -6.04 -0.83 -57.14
C ALA A 294 -6.59 -0.02 -58.32
N GLU A 295 -7.67 0.77 -58.18
CA GLU A 295 -8.17 1.64 -59.26
C GLU A 295 -7.54 3.05 -59.28
N VAL A 296 -6.79 3.40 -58.24
CA VAL A 296 -6.09 4.69 -58.19
C VAL A 296 -4.76 4.55 -58.93
N PRO A 297 -4.46 5.39 -59.95
CA PRO A 297 -3.15 5.37 -60.62
C PRO A 297 -2.00 5.42 -59.60
N GLU A 298 -0.84 4.84 -59.90
CA GLU A 298 0.31 4.80 -58.97
C GLU A 298 0.63 6.17 -58.34
N MET A 299 0.42 7.24 -59.11
CA MET A 299 0.53 8.63 -58.67
C MET A 299 -0.50 9.04 -57.61
N GLY A 300 -1.76 8.67 -57.76
CA GLY A 300 -2.79 8.95 -56.76
C GLY A 300 -2.61 8.11 -55.49
N LEU A 301 -2.01 6.92 -55.59
CA LEU A 301 -1.62 6.12 -54.42
C LEU A 301 -0.48 6.75 -53.63
N GLN A 302 0.53 7.30 -54.30
CA GLN A 302 1.59 8.04 -53.63
C GLN A 302 1.06 9.32 -52.98
N TYR A 303 0.18 10.05 -53.66
CA TYR A 303 -0.49 11.23 -53.11
C TYR A 303 -1.33 10.88 -51.86
N ALA A 304 -2.14 9.82 -51.93
CA ALA A 304 -2.93 9.34 -50.80
C ALA A 304 -2.07 8.96 -49.58
N ARG A 305 -0.87 8.38 -49.79
CA ARG A 305 0.06 8.06 -48.70
C ARG A 305 0.63 9.30 -48.04
N LEU A 306 1.05 10.29 -48.83
CA LEU A 306 1.57 11.57 -48.32
C LEU A 306 0.48 12.35 -47.58
N LEU A 307 -0.73 12.39 -48.14
CA LEU A 307 -1.88 13.04 -47.51
C LEU A 307 -2.25 12.36 -46.19
N ARG A 308 -2.28 11.03 -46.16
CA ARG A 308 -2.51 10.26 -44.93
C ARG A 308 -1.44 10.55 -43.88
N GLU A 309 -0.17 10.60 -44.26
CA GLU A 309 0.91 10.93 -43.32
C GLU A 309 0.73 12.35 -42.76
N LEU A 310 0.42 13.33 -43.62
CA LEU A 310 0.14 14.70 -43.19
C LEU A 310 -1.04 14.74 -42.19
N GLU A 311 -2.15 14.09 -42.52
CA GLU A 311 -3.35 14.10 -41.68
C GLU A 311 -3.11 13.43 -40.32
N VAL A 312 -2.33 12.34 -40.30
CA VAL A 312 -1.89 11.68 -39.07
C VAL A 312 -1.03 12.62 -38.22
N GLN A 313 -0.01 13.24 -38.80
CA GLN A 313 0.88 14.14 -38.06
C GLN A 313 0.16 15.39 -37.56
N LYS A 314 -0.79 15.92 -38.34
CA LYS A 314 -1.62 17.07 -37.96
C LYS A 314 -2.57 16.73 -36.80
N THR A 315 -3.27 15.60 -36.89
CA THR A 315 -4.15 15.15 -35.79
C THR A 315 -3.34 14.87 -34.53
N LEU A 316 -2.16 14.29 -34.67
CA LEU A 316 -1.25 14.08 -33.54
C LEU A 316 -0.79 15.41 -32.93
N TYR A 317 -0.49 16.41 -33.75
CA TYR A 317 -0.12 17.75 -33.28
C TYR A 317 -1.24 18.37 -32.44
N GLU A 318 -2.47 18.33 -32.96
CA GLU A 318 -3.67 18.87 -32.28
C GLU A 318 -3.93 18.17 -30.93
N LEU A 319 -3.74 16.85 -30.87
CA LEU A 319 -3.84 16.09 -29.63
C LEU A 319 -2.70 16.44 -28.64
N LEU A 320 -1.45 16.42 -29.10
CA LEU A 320 -0.28 16.63 -28.25
C LEU A 320 -0.22 18.05 -27.69
N ILE A 321 -0.63 19.07 -28.46
CA ILE A 321 -0.71 20.44 -27.91
C ILE A 321 -1.77 20.53 -26.80
N GLN A 322 -2.93 19.90 -26.97
CA GLN A 322 -3.95 19.84 -25.91
C GLN A 322 -3.41 19.14 -24.66
N GLN A 323 -2.77 17.97 -24.82
CA GLN A 323 -2.18 17.22 -23.73
C GLN A 323 -1.03 17.99 -23.05
N TYR A 324 -0.21 18.72 -23.81
CA TYR A 324 0.90 19.50 -23.29
C TYR A 324 0.41 20.68 -22.43
N GLU A 325 -0.61 21.40 -22.88
CA GLU A 325 -1.19 22.49 -22.09
C GLU A 325 -1.90 21.97 -20.84
N LEU A 326 -2.60 20.82 -20.92
CA LEU A 326 -3.13 20.15 -19.73
C LEU A 326 -2.02 19.75 -18.75
N ALA A 327 -0.93 19.16 -19.23
CA ALA A 327 0.20 18.75 -18.38
C ALA A 327 0.93 19.95 -17.75
N LYS A 328 1.01 21.09 -18.43
CA LYS A 328 1.50 22.36 -17.85
C LYS A 328 0.62 22.84 -16.70
N ILE A 329 -0.70 22.80 -16.88
CA ILE A 329 -1.65 23.17 -15.83
C ILE A 329 -1.50 22.22 -14.64
N GLU A 330 -1.36 20.92 -14.90
CA GLU A 330 -1.19 19.90 -13.85
C GLU A 330 0.11 20.10 -13.06
N GLU A 331 1.25 20.37 -13.72
CA GLU A 331 2.52 20.70 -13.03
C GLU A 331 2.41 21.97 -12.20
N ALA A 332 1.71 22.99 -12.70
CA ALA A 332 1.49 24.25 -11.98
C ALA A 332 0.50 24.13 -10.82
N LYS A 333 -0.34 23.08 -10.81
CA LYS A 333 -1.39 22.90 -9.80
C LYS A 333 -0.81 22.33 -8.51
N THR A 334 -0.60 23.20 -7.52
CA THR A 334 -0.22 22.77 -6.16
C THR A 334 -1.49 22.39 -5.37
N ILE A 335 -1.89 21.12 -5.42
CA ILE A 335 -3.04 20.64 -4.63
C ILE A 335 -2.55 20.24 -3.23
N PRO A 336 -3.05 20.88 -2.13
CA PRO A 336 -2.85 20.34 -0.80
C PRO A 336 -3.44 18.94 -0.78
N THR A 337 -2.61 17.93 -0.52
CA THR A 337 -3.03 16.57 -0.84
C THR A 337 -3.66 15.88 0.35
N VAL A 338 -3.40 16.32 1.58
CA VAL A 338 -3.94 15.67 2.77
C VAL A 338 -5.02 16.54 3.44
N GLN A 339 -6.22 15.98 3.63
CA GLN A 339 -7.23 16.61 4.47
C GLN A 339 -7.06 16.10 5.91
N VAL A 340 -6.67 16.99 6.82
CA VAL A 340 -6.56 16.65 8.24
C VAL A 340 -7.95 16.69 8.85
N LEU A 341 -8.43 15.53 9.30
CA LEU A 341 -9.74 15.42 9.95
C LEU A 341 -9.62 15.87 11.40
N ASP A 342 -8.67 15.27 12.13
CA ASP A 342 -8.41 15.58 13.53
C ASP A 342 -6.91 15.73 13.79
N ARG A 343 -6.53 16.87 14.39
CA ARG A 343 -5.16 17.10 14.85
C ARG A 343 -4.91 16.40 16.18
N ALA A 344 -3.68 15.94 16.38
CA ALA A 344 -3.30 15.34 17.64
C ALA A 344 -3.26 16.40 18.75
N ILE A 345 -3.86 16.05 19.89
CA ILE A 345 -3.81 16.82 21.14
C ILE A 345 -3.01 16.04 22.20
N PRO A 346 -2.38 16.73 23.17
CA PRO A 346 -1.67 16.07 24.26
C PRO A 346 -2.59 15.18 25.09
N ALA A 347 -2.19 13.93 25.31
CA ALA A 347 -3.03 12.97 26.02
C ALA A 347 -3.10 13.26 27.53
N GLU A 348 -4.32 13.36 28.07
CA GLU A 348 -4.54 13.60 29.50
C GLU A 348 -4.19 12.39 30.39
N ARG A 349 -4.29 11.18 29.84
CA ARG A 349 -4.10 9.92 30.58
C ARG A 349 -2.97 9.11 29.98
N LYS A 350 -2.17 8.50 30.85
CA LYS A 350 -1.13 7.55 30.45
C LYS A 350 -1.75 6.31 29.80
N THR A 351 -1.16 5.86 28.70
CA THR A 351 -1.55 4.65 27.97
C THR A 351 -0.84 3.42 28.51
N LYS A 352 0.45 3.56 28.87
CA LYS A 352 1.28 2.48 29.44
C LYS A 352 2.18 2.99 30.58
N PRO A 353 2.59 2.13 31.54
CA PRO A 353 2.09 0.77 31.78
C PRO A 353 0.75 0.76 32.54
N LYS A 354 -0.07 -0.27 32.28
CA LYS A 354 -1.28 -0.58 33.07
C LYS A 354 -0.87 -1.22 34.40
N ARG A 355 -0.45 -0.38 35.36
CA ARG A 355 0.17 -0.80 36.65
C ARG A 355 -0.66 -1.84 37.40
N SER A 356 -1.98 -1.71 37.42
CA SER A 356 -2.89 -2.68 38.06
C SER A 356 -2.77 -4.09 37.47
N LEU A 357 -2.69 -4.20 36.13
CA LEU A 357 -2.52 -5.50 35.47
C LEU A 357 -1.17 -6.13 35.82
N ILE A 358 -0.08 -5.35 35.87
CA ILE A 358 1.24 -5.86 36.25
C ILE A 358 1.21 -6.47 37.65
N VAL A 359 0.62 -5.75 38.61
CA VAL A 359 0.52 -6.21 40.01
C VAL A 359 -0.32 -7.48 40.13
N ILE A 360 -1.47 -7.53 39.44
CA ILE A 360 -2.37 -8.70 39.45
C ILE A 360 -1.65 -9.92 38.85
N PHE A 361 -1.03 -9.78 37.67
CA PHE A 361 -0.34 -10.89 37.02
C PHE A 361 0.87 -11.37 37.84
N ALA A 362 1.65 -10.47 38.43
CA ALA A 362 2.77 -10.84 39.28
C ALA A 362 2.31 -11.61 40.53
N ALA A 363 1.30 -11.10 41.25
CA ALA A 363 0.77 -11.73 42.44
C ALA A 363 0.16 -13.11 42.15
N LEU A 364 -0.63 -13.23 41.08
CA LEU A 364 -1.23 -14.51 40.67
C LEU A 364 -0.18 -15.52 40.21
N SER A 365 0.79 -15.11 39.38
CA SER A 365 1.81 -16.01 38.87
C SER A 365 2.69 -16.57 39.98
N THR A 366 3.13 -15.73 40.93
CA THR A 366 3.98 -16.21 42.03
C THR A 366 3.19 -17.07 43.02
N THR A 367 1.93 -16.72 43.27
CA THR A 367 1.07 -17.55 44.12
C THR A 367 0.82 -18.91 43.47
N PHE A 368 0.59 -18.96 42.16
CA PHE A 368 0.43 -20.23 41.43
C PHE A 368 1.66 -21.12 41.54
N VAL A 369 2.86 -20.56 41.33
CA VAL A 369 4.12 -21.29 41.51
C VAL A 369 4.28 -21.79 42.96
N MET A 370 3.91 -20.96 43.94
CA MET A 370 3.94 -21.33 45.36
C MET A 370 2.98 -22.49 45.67
N ILE A 371 1.77 -22.49 45.08
CA ILE A 371 0.81 -23.58 45.22
C ILE A 371 1.40 -24.88 44.66
N LEU A 372 1.97 -24.86 43.44
CA LEU A 372 2.60 -26.03 42.85
C LEU A 372 3.77 -26.55 43.70
N PHE A 373 4.59 -25.64 44.22
CA PHE A 373 5.71 -25.98 45.10
C PHE A 373 5.23 -26.64 46.41
N LEU A 374 4.18 -26.11 47.04
CA LEU A 374 3.60 -26.71 48.24
C LEU A 374 2.97 -28.08 47.96
N LEU A 375 2.27 -28.25 46.84
CA LEU A 375 1.74 -29.55 46.42
C LEU A 375 2.86 -30.57 46.17
N LEU A 376 3.99 -30.14 45.60
CA LEU A 376 5.16 -30.99 45.39
C LEU A 376 5.80 -31.42 46.72
N ILE A 377 5.97 -30.49 47.67
CA ILE A 377 6.46 -30.81 49.02
C ILE A 377 5.53 -31.81 49.70
N GLU A 378 4.22 -31.59 49.66
CA GLU A 378 3.26 -32.49 50.29
C GLU A 378 3.27 -33.86 49.61
N ARG A 379 3.39 -33.91 48.28
CA ARG A 379 3.53 -35.17 47.54
C ARG A 379 4.79 -35.92 47.93
N ILE A 380 5.92 -35.23 48.13
CA ILE A 380 7.19 -35.84 48.55
C ILE A 380 7.09 -36.37 49.99
N ARG A 381 6.46 -35.62 50.91
CA ARG A 381 6.18 -36.08 52.27
C ARG A 381 5.30 -37.32 52.30
N LEU A 382 4.25 -37.35 51.49
CA LEU A 382 3.36 -38.52 51.38
C LEU A 382 4.09 -39.74 50.78
N LEU A 383 4.95 -39.53 49.77
CA LEU A 383 5.80 -40.59 49.20
C LEU A 383 6.79 -41.18 50.21
N GLN A 384 7.30 -40.38 51.16
CA GLN A 384 8.13 -40.87 52.27
C GLN A 384 7.34 -41.76 53.25
N ALA A 385 6.06 -41.47 53.47
CA ALA A 385 5.22 -42.19 54.42
C ALA A 385 4.65 -43.52 53.89
N GLU A 386 4.49 -43.67 52.57
CA GLU A 386 3.77 -44.79 51.97
C GLU A 386 4.68 -45.80 51.24
N ASP A 387 5.86 -45.40 50.73
CA ASP A 387 6.72 -46.27 49.89
C ASP A 387 8.22 -45.85 49.96
N PRO A 388 9.01 -46.30 50.96
CA PRO A 388 10.39 -45.85 51.18
C PRO A 388 11.36 -46.15 50.02
N ASP A 389 11.09 -47.20 49.23
CA ASP A 389 11.91 -47.60 48.08
C ASP A 389 11.79 -46.64 46.87
N ARG A 390 10.63 -46.01 46.68
CA ARG A 390 10.42 -44.99 45.63
C ARG A 390 11.05 -43.66 46.01
N HIS A 391 11.00 -43.30 47.29
CA HIS A 391 11.71 -42.14 47.82
C HIS A 391 13.23 -42.29 47.66
N ALA A 392 13.78 -43.48 47.92
CA ALA A 392 15.20 -43.77 47.70
C ALA A 392 15.65 -43.62 46.22
N LYS A 393 14.78 -43.96 45.26
CA LYS A 393 15.04 -43.73 43.82
C LYS A 393 14.99 -42.24 43.45
N LEU A 394 14.04 -41.47 44.00
CA LEU A 394 13.96 -40.01 43.81
C LEU A 394 15.14 -39.27 44.44
N ALA A 395 15.57 -39.68 45.65
CA ALA A 395 16.71 -39.11 46.36
C ALA A 395 18.05 -39.36 45.66
N ARG A 396 18.19 -40.45 44.90
CA ARG A 396 19.36 -40.70 44.03
C ARG A 396 19.44 -39.77 42.83
N VAL A 397 18.31 -39.24 42.35
CA VAL A 397 18.24 -38.35 41.18
C VAL A 397 18.31 -36.87 41.60
N LEU A 398 17.81 -36.51 42.79
CA LEU A 398 17.82 -35.15 43.34
C LEU A 398 18.43 -35.15 44.76
N PRO A 399 19.75 -34.98 44.90
CA PRO A 399 20.46 -35.20 46.18
C PRO A 399 20.23 -34.12 47.26
N GLY A 400 19.30 -33.18 47.08
CA GLY A 400 19.03 -32.06 47.99
C GLY A 400 17.71 -32.13 48.78
N LEU A 401 16.89 -33.15 48.59
CA LEU A 401 15.57 -33.28 49.23
C LEU A 401 15.66 -33.86 50.65
N LYS A 402 16.25 -33.13 51.61
CA LYS A 402 16.04 -33.38 53.04
C LYS A 402 14.83 -32.56 53.53
N ALA A 403 13.89 -33.23 54.20
CA ALA A 403 12.70 -32.59 54.75
C ALA A 403 13.07 -31.56 55.84
N PRO A 404 12.31 -30.45 56.00
CA PRO A 404 12.42 -29.63 57.19
C PRO A 404 11.86 -30.43 58.37
N GLU A 405 12.67 -30.60 59.42
CA GLU A 405 12.29 -31.23 60.68
C GLU A 405 11.08 -30.49 61.29
N ASP A 406 10.07 -31.25 61.71
CA ASP A 406 8.97 -30.75 62.53
C ASP A 406 9.56 -30.18 63.84
N LYS A 407 9.50 -28.86 64.00
CA LYS A 407 9.62 -28.25 65.33
C LYS A 407 8.22 -28.21 65.92
N ALA A 408 8.03 -29.05 66.93
CA ALA A 408 6.89 -29.07 67.84
C ALA A 408 6.68 -27.70 68.53
#